data_AF-A0A4S4G947-F1
#
_entry.id   AF-A0A4S4G947-F1
#
_cell.length_a   1.000
_cell.length_b   1.000
_cell.length_c   1.000
_cell.angle_alpha   90.00
_cell.angle_beta   90.00
_cell.angle_gamma   90.00
#
_symmetry.space_group_name_H-M   'P 1'
#
loop_
_entity.id
_entity.type
_entity.pdbx_description
1 polymer ?
#
loop_
_entity_poly.entity_id
_entity_poly.type
_entity_poly.pdbx_seq_one_letter_code
_entity_poly.pdbx_strand_id
1 'polypeptide(L)'
;MAHASTPALASISRFGAAAPAVRRIGRIALAATLALGALGLAGCGTSHPVTKAGEACASCHSDGRAAAASPNLSAAAVTGLTFAIDSSADEVILCSAVVADDEGGTVVPARMRTIPASEFGAVTVSEPGLYALCAGDISSPSATVLVNATEDGPADVTVRV
;
A
#
# COMPACT_ATOMS: atom_id res chain seq x y z
N MET A 1 25.99 -23.61 80.20
CA MET A 1 25.18 -24.84 80.30
C MET A 1 23.72 -24.44 80.24
N ALA A 2 22.93 -25.15 79.43
CA ALA A 2 21.47 -25.05 79.24
C ALA A 2 20.96 -23.74 78.61
N HIS A 3 19.98 -23.71 77.69
CA HIS A 3 19.32 -24.71 76.86
C HIS A 3 18.56 -23.89 75.78
N ALA A 4 18.46 -24.42 74.58
CA ALA A 4 17.64 -23.90 73.48
C ALA A 4 16.15 -23.83 73.85
N SER A 5 15.39 -22.91 73.21
CA SER A 5 14.14 -23.24 72.49
C SER A 5 13.55 -22.01 71.79
N THR A 6 13.44 -22.14 70.47
CA THR A 6 12.59 -21.38 69.54
C THR A 6 11.12 -21.47 69.93
N PRO A 7 10.29 -20.48 69.54
CA PRO A 7 9.07 -20.87 68.83
C PRO A 7 8.75 -20.03 67.59
N ALA A 8 8.46 -20.79 66.52
CA ALA A 8 7.38 -20.63 65.55
C ALA A 8 7.19 -19.31 64.77
N LEU A 9 7.51 -19.39 63.48
CA LEU A 9 6.85 -18.64 62.42
C LEU A 9 5.33 -18.85 62.48
N ALA A 10 4.57 -17.75 62.44
CA ALA A 10 3.19 -17.75 62.00
C ALA A 10 3.03 -16.71 60.89
N SER A 11 3.28 -17.15 59.66
CA SER A 11 2.85 -16.47 58.45
C SER A 11 1.32 -16.61 58.37
N ILE A 12 0.60 -15.53 58.69
CA ILE A 12 -0.85 -15.49 58.50
C ILE A 12 -1.10 -14.76 57.18
N SER A 13 -1.08 -15.53 56.08
CA SER A 13 -1.68 -15.13 54.82
C SER A 13 -3.16 -14.83 55.03
N ARG A 14 -3.50 -13.54 55.16
CA ARG A 14 -4.88 -13.08 55.03
C ARG A 14 -5.26 -13.05 53.56
N PHE A 15 -5.50 -14.22 52.97
CA PHE A 15 -6.39 -14.32 51.82
C PHE A 15 -7.82 -14.07 52.33
N GLY A 16 -8.14 -12.80 52.54
CA GLY A 16 -9.50 -12.35 52.77
C GLY A 16 -10.30 -12.64 51.51
N ALA A 17 -11.25 -13.57 51.64
CA ALA A 17 -12.24 -13.89 50.63
C ALA A 17 -12.90 -12.60 50.13
N ALA A 18 -12.53 -12.16 48.93
CA ALA A 18 -13.21 -11.06 48.27
C ALA A 18 -14.69 -11.43 48.10
N ALA A 19 -15.57 -10.60 48.69
CA ALA A 19 -17.00 -10.76 48.71
C ALA A 19 -17.58 -11.10 47.31
N PRO A 20 -18.66 -11.91 47.22
CA PRO A 20 -19.23 -12.36 45.95
C PRO A 20 -19.68 -11.22 45.02
N ALA A 21 -19.90 -10.02 45.56
CA ALA A 21 -20.22 -8.81 44.81
C ALA A 21 -19.03 -8.31 43.96
N VAL A 22 -17.81 -8.35 44.50
CA VAL A 22 -16.60 -7.81 43.84
C VAL A 22 -16.20 -8.66 42.63
N ARG A 23 -16.39 -9.99 42.74
CA ARG A 23 -16.16 -10.95 41.65
C ARG A 23 -17.17 -10.80 40.50
N ARG A 24 -18.40 -10.37 40.81
CA ARG A 24 -19.46 -10.17 39.82
C ARG A 24 -19.25 -8.86 39.04
N ILE A 25 -18.83 -7.79 39.72
CA ILE A 25 -18.52 -6.49 39.12
C ILE A 25 -17.28 -6.58 38.20
N GLY A 26 -16.23 -7.29 38.62
CA GLY A 26 -15.04 -7.50 37.79
C GLY A 26 -15.30 -8.30 36.49
N ARG A 27 -16.24 -9.27 36.54
CA ARG A 27 -16.64 -10.04 35.35
C ARG A 27 -17.51 -9.24 34.38
N ILE A 28 -18.38 -8.37 34.90
CA ILE A 28 -19.20 -7.47 34.07
C ILE A 28 -18.31 -6.39 33.43
N ALA A 29 -17.35 -5.84 34.16
CA ALA A 29 -16.40 -4.87 33.63
C ALA A 29 -15.49 -5.47 32.54
N LEU A 30 -14.99 -6.69 32.72
CA LEU A 30 -14.17 -7.40 31.72
C LEU A 30 -14.97 -7.80 30.47
N ALA A 31 -16.23 -8.20 30.62
CA ALA A 31 -17.12 -8.50 29.50
C ALA A 31 -17.49 -7.22 28.73
N ALA A 32 -17.67 -6.09 29.42
CA ALA A 32 -17.92 -4.80 28.80
C ALA A 32 -16.71 -4.27 28.03
N THR A 33 -15.48 -4.45 28.54
CA THR A 33 -14.27 -4.06 27.80
C THR A 33 -13.99 -4.96 26.59
N LEU A 34 -14.26 -6.27 26.67
CA LEU A 34 -14.17 -7.17 25.51
C LEU A 34 -15.23 -6.85 24.44
N ALA A 35 -16.46 -6.51 24.85
CA ALA A 35 -17.53 -6.12 23.92
C ALA A 35 -17.24 -4.78 23.23
N LEU A 36 -16.63 -3.80 23.93
CA LEU A 36 -16.19 -2.55 23.31
C LEU A 36 -14.99 -2.73 22.37
N GLY A 37 -14.11 -3.69 22.63
CA GLY A 37 -12.97 -4.02 21.76
C GLY A 37 -13.39 -4.63 20.41
N ALA A 38 -14.47 -5.41 20.39
CA ALA A 38 -14.97 -6.04 19.16
C ALA A 38 -15.65 -5.06 18.19
N LEU A 39 -16.14 -3.91 18.68
CA LEU A 39 -16.69 -2.84 17.83
C LEU A 39 -15.60 -1.96 17.20
N GLY A 40 -14.36 -2.02 17.69
CA GLY A 40 -13.23 -1.24 17.17
C GLY A 40 -12.59 -1.79 15.90
N LEU A 41 -12.88 -3.04 15.51
CA LEU A 41 -12.37 -3.64 14.26
C LEU A 41 -13.28 -3.43 13.04
N ALA A 42 -14.48 -2.87 13.25
CA ALA A 42 -15.40 -2.52 12.18
C ALA A 42 -15.29 -1.02 11.88
N GLY A 43 -14.18 -0.59 11.27
CA GLY A 43 -13.91 0.84 11.11
C GLY A 43 -13.12 1.29 9.89
N CYS A 44 -12.69 0.41 9.00
CA CYS A 44 -12.12 0.80 7.69
C CYS A 44 -13.11 0.59 6.53
N GLY A 45 -14.43 0.60 6.79
CA GLY A 45 -15.44 0.17 5.81
C GLY A 45 -16.55 1.18 5.47
N THR A 46 -16.61 2.36 6.08
CA THR A 46 -17.84 3.19 6.02
C THR A 46 -17.71 4.48 5.22
N SER A 47 -16.50 4.90 4.81
CA SER A 47 -16.35 6.22 4.16
C SER A 47 -15.37 6.29 2.99
N HIS A 48 -14.65 5.22 2.66
CA HIS A 48 -13.80 5.19 1.48
C HIS A 48 -14.40 4.21 0.47
N PRO A 49 -14.76 4.63 -0.76
CA PRO A 49 -15.07 3.68 -1.80
C PRO A 49 -13.81 2.86 -2.06
N VAL A 50 -13.81 1.59 -1.63
CA VAL A 50 -12.83 0.60 -2.08
C VAL A 50 -13.19 0.33 -3.53
N THR A 51 -12.55 1.03 -4.45
CA THR A 51 -12.65 0.71 -5.87
C THR A 51 -12.23 -0.75 -6.05
N LYS A 52 -12.98 -1.51 -6.85
CA LYS A 52 -12.55 -2.87 -7.18
C LYS A 52 -11.21 -2.76 -7.93
N ALA A 53 -10.30 -3.72 -7.69
CA ALA A 53 -9.08 -3.82 -8.49
C ALA A 53 -9.45 -3.88 -9.98
N GLY A 54 -8.88 -2.97 -10.78
CA GLY A 54 -9.20 -2.84 -12.20
C GLY A 54 -10.38 -1.92 -12.55
N GLU A 55 -11.06 -1.30 -11.57
CA GLU A 55 -12.08 -0.27 -11.88
C GLU A 55 -11.39 1.04 -12.32
N ALA A 56 -11.90 1.64 -13.41
CA ALA A 56 -11.38 2.89 -13.93
C ALA A 56 -11.57 4.02 -12.91
N CYS A 57 -10.47 4.59 -12.43
CA CYS A 57 -10.51 5.76 -11.54
C CYS A 57 -11.19 6.97 -12.20
N ALA A 58 -11.22 7.00 -13.55
CA ALA A 58 -11.92 8.01 -14.36
C ALA A 58 -13.43 8.14 -14.06
N SER A 59 -14.07 7.06 -13.56
CA SER A 59 -15.49 7.09 -13.20
C SER A 59 -15.80 7.94 -11.97
N CYS A 60 -14.78 8.22 -11.14
CA CYS A 60 -14.90 9.11 -9.98
C CYS A 60 -14.00 10.35 -10.08
N HIS A 61 -12.96 10.33 -10.92
CA HIS A 61 -12.04 11.44 -11.13
C HIS A 61 -11.96 11.83 -12.61
N SER A 62 -12.38 13.05 -12.96
CA SER A 62 -12.36 13.54 -14.35
C SER A 62 -10.96 13.82 -14.92
N ASP A 63 -9.90 13.57 -14.15
CA ASP A 63 -8.49 13.81 -14.49
C ASP A 63 -7.86 12.67 -15.33
N GLY A 64 -8.60 11.60 -15.62
CA GLY A 64 -8.15 10.55 -16.54
C GLY A 64 -7.15 9.56 -15.92
N ARG A 65 -7.26 9.31 -14.61
CA ARG A 65 -6.49 8.26 -13.93
C ARG A 65 -6.78 6.88 -14.54
N ALA A 66 -5.71 6.14 -14.79
CA ALA A 66 -5.78 4.77 -15.26
C ALA A 66 -6.38 3.85 -14.20
N ALA A 67 -6.78 2.65 -14.60
CA ALA A 67 -7.03 1.59 -13.65
C ALA A 67 -5.75 1.31 -12.83
N ALA A 68 -5.94 1.05 -11.54
CA ALA A 68 -4.84 0.60 -10.69
C ALA A 68 -4.25 -0.69 -11.26
N ALA A 69 -2.91 -0.75 -11.34
CA ALA A 69 -2.16 -1.88 -11.84
C ALA A 69 -1.27 -2.44 -10.73
N SER A 70 -0.95 -3.72 -10.79
CA SER A 70 0.04 -4.35 -9.89
C SER A 70 1.27 -4.83 -10.67
N PRO A 71 2.04 -3.91 -11.30
CA PRO A 71 3.28 -4.26 -11.96
C PRO A 71 4.36 -4.64 -10.95
N ASN A 72 5.37 -5.39 -11.40
CA ASN A 72 6.53 -5.69 -10.57
C ASN A 72 7.42 -4.44 -10.41
N LEU A 73 7.33 -3.76 -9.26
CA LEU A 73 8.13 -2.56 -8.95
C LEU A 73 9.64 -2.81 -9.07
N SER A 74 10.12 -3.99 -8.68
CA SER A 74 11.55 -4.33 -8.75
C SER A 74 12.05 -4.52 -10.18
N ALA A 75 11.15 -4.66 -11.15
CA ALA A 75 11.47 -4.75 -12.57
C ALA A 75 11.40 -3.39 -13.29
N ALA A 76 11.18 -2.29 -12.56
CA ALA A 76 11.15 -0.96 -13.16
C ALA A 76 12.49 -0.65 -13.85
N ALA A 77 12.44 -0.28 -15.13
CA ALA A 77 13.62 0.08 -15.88
C ALA A 77 14.18 1.40 -15.35
N VAL A 78 15.46 1.44 -14.97
CA VAL A 78 16.13 2.68 -14.54
C VAL A 78 16.69 3.39 -15.77
N THR A 79 16.29 4.64 -15.98
CA THR A 79 16.66 5.43 -17.17
C THR A 79 17.10 6.84 -16.79
N GLY A 80 17.74 7.52 -17.73
CA GLY A 80 17.82 8.99 -17.73
C GLY A 80 16.45 9.63 -18.00
N LEU A 81 16.41 10.96 -18.10
CA LEU A 81 15.19 11.70 -18.44
C LEU A 81 14.75 11.51 -19.90
N THR A 82 15.58 10.92 -20.75
CA THR A 82 15.23 10.52 -22.11
C THR A 82 15.51 9.02 -22.29
N PHE A 83 14.56 8.31 -22.89
CA PHE A 83 14.63 6.87 -23.17
C PHE A 83 13.86 6.53 -24.44
N ALA A 84 14.09 5.34 -25.01
CA ALA A 84 13.34 4.82 -26.15
C ALA A 84 12.29 3.79 -25.71
N ILE A 85 11.26 3.60 -26.52
CA ILE A 85 10.22 2.59 -26.34
C ILE A 85 10.36 1.52 -27.43
N ASP A 86 10.41 0.25 -27.03
CA ASP A 86 10.27 -0.90 -27.93
C ASP A 86 8.87 -1.50 -27.76
N SER A 87 7.98 -1.20 -28.70
CA SER A 87 6.63 -1.74 -28.70
C SER A 87 6.10 -1.88 -30.13
N SER A 88 5.22 -2.85 -30.33
CA SER A 88 4.49 -3.04 -31.59
C SER A 88 3.14 -2.31 -31.62
N ALA A 89 2.79 -1.58 -30.56
CA ALA A 89 1.57 -0.79 -30.50
C ALA A 89 1.67 0.49 -31.35
N ASP A 90 0.54 0.95 -31.89
CA ASP A 90 0.47 2.22 -32.62
C ASP A 90 0.70 3.44 -31.71
N GLU A 91 0.38 3.30 -30.43
CA GLU A 91 0.58 4.31 -29.39
C GLU A 91 0.79 3.67 -28.01
N VAL A 92 1.48 4.41 -27.14
CA VAL A 92 1.68 4.07 -25.72
C VAL A 92 1.33 5.29 -24.89
N ILE A 93 0.63 5.08 -23.77
CA ILE A 93 0.23 6.16 -22.89
C ILE A 93 1.30 6.33 -21.80
N LEU A 94 1.96 7.48 -21.79
CA LEU A 94 2.88 7.87 -20.73
C LEU A 94 2.09 8.44 -19.55
N CYS A 95 2.35 7.87 -18.39
CA CYS A 95 1.71 8.23 -17.14
C CYS A 95 2.75 8.55 -16.07
N SER A 96 2.44 9.49 -15.18
CA SER A 96 3.09 9.50 -13.87
C SER A 96 2.55 8.32 -13.06
N ALA A 97 3.38 7.76 -12.17
CA ALA A 97 3.02 6.59 -11.38
C ALA A 97 3.19 6.88 -9.89
N VAL A 98 2.14 6.60 -9.11
CA VAL A 98 2.18 6.67 -7.65
C VAL A 98 1.92 5.28 -7.10
N VAL A 99 2.78 4.84 -6.19
CA VAL A 99 2.56 3.60 -5.43
C VAL A 99 1.51 3.89 -4.36
N ALA A 100 0.39 3.17 -4.41
CA ALA A 100 -0.80 3.43 -3.59
C ALA A 100 -0.76 2.76 -2.21
N ASP A 101 0.12 1.78 -2.02
CA ASP A 101 0.29 1.07 -0.76
C ASP A 101 1.77 1.03 -0.33
N ASP A 102 2.00 1.01 0.98
CA ASP A 102 3.36 0.95 1.56
C ASP A 102 4.06 -0.39 1.28
N GLU A 103 3.30 -1.41 0.87
CA GLU A 103 3.80 -2.75 0.52
C GLU A 103 4.34 -2.82 -0.92
N GLY A 104 4.16 -1.77 -1.73
CA GLY A 104 4.66 -1.68 -3.09
C GLY A 104 3.89 -2.53 -4.11
N GLY A 105 2.65 -2.93 -3.83
CA GLY A 105 1.88 -3.85 -4.67
C GLY A 105 1.02 -3.17 -5.74
N THR A 106 0.59 -1.94 -5.50
CA THR A 106 -0.38 -1.23 -6.36
C THR A 106 0.18 0.09 -6.85
N VAL A 107 0.13 0.30 -8.16
CA VAL A 107 0.45 1.56 -8.81
C VAL A 107 -0.83 2.15 -9.40
N VAL A 108 -1.00 3.45 -9.25
CA VAL A 108 -2.06 4.22 -9.90
C VAL A 108 -1.43 5.13 -10.95
N PRO A 109 -1.46 4.73 -12.25
CA PRO A 109 -0.98 5.59 -13.33
C PRO A 109 -1.93 6.78 -13.54
N ALA A 110 -1.38 7.98 -13.69
CA ALA A 110 -2.11 9.17 -14.11
C ALA A 110 -1.60 9.62 -15.48
N ARG A 111 -2.49 9.61 -16.49
CA ARG A 111 -2.13 9.93 -17.87
C ARG A 111 -1.54 11.33 -17.98
N MET A 112 -0.36 11.41 -18.56
CA MET A 112 0.28 12.68 -18.90
C MET A 112 0.08 12.99 -20.38
N ARG A 113 0.45 12.03 -21.26
CA ARG A 113 0.27 12.16 -22.71
C ARG A 113 0.20 10.80 -23.39
N THR A 114 -0.33 10.80 -24.61
CA THR A 114 -0.23 9.64 -25.52
C THR A 114 0.97 9.86 -26.44
N ILE A 115 1.82 8.84 -26.57
CA ILE A 115 3.02 8.83 -27.41
C ILE A 115 2.71 8.00 -28.66
N PRO A 116 2.70 8.59 -29.86
CA PRO A 116 2.54 7.82 -31.09
C PRO A 116 3.81 7.03 -31.42
N ALA A 117 3.69 5.94 -32.18
CA ALA A 117 4.82 5.10 -32.58
C ALA A 117 5.96 5.87 -33.27
N SER A 118 5.66 6.99 -33.96
CA SER A 118 6.66 7.87 -34.56
C SER A 118 7.60 8.55 -33.55
N GLU A 119 7.21 8.65 -32.29
CA GLU A 119 7.98 9.27 -31.19
C GLU A 119 8.69 8.24 -30.30
N PHE A 120 8.52 6.93 -30.53
CA PHE A 120 9.11 5.89 -29.67
C PHE A 120 10.64 5.91 -29.61
N GLY A 121 11.30 6.44 -30.64
CA GLY A 121 12.77 6.51 -30.67
C GLY A 121 13.38 7.42 -29.60
N ALA A 122 12.64 8.40 -29.08
CA ALA A 122 13.12 9.29 -28.02
C ALA A 122 11.95 9.94 -27.26
N VAL A 123 11.72 9.46 -26.04
CA VAL A 123 10.71 9.96 -25.11
C VAL A 123 11.42 10.69 -23.98
N THR A 124 11.11 11.97 -23.82
CA THR A 124 11.65 12.81 -22.73
C THR A 124 10.60 13.09 -21.67
N VAL A 125 11.00 13.00 -20.41
CA VAL A 125 10.23 13.46 -19.23
C VAL A 125 10.92 14.67 -18.60
N SER A 126 10.13 15.55 -17.97
CA SER A 126 10.64 16.82 -17.45
C SER A 126 11.34 16.71 -16.10
N GLU A 127 10.99 15.70 -15.30
CA GLU A 127 11.43 15.56 -13.92
C GLU A 127 11.82 14.10 -13.63
N PRO A 128 12.72 13.85 -12.66
CA PRO A 128 12.94 12.52 -12.12
C PRO A 128 11.68 11.96 -11.45
N GLY A 129 11.49 10.65 -11.53
CA GLY A 129 10.39 9.99 -10.84
C GLY A 129 10.00 8.65 -11.43
N LEU A 130 8.96 8.07 -10.83
CA LEU A 130 8.34 6.85 -11.32
C LEU A 130 7.28 7.18 -12.37
N TYR A 131 7.41 6.56 -13.52
CA TYR A 131 6.50 6.65 -14.64
C TYR A 131 5.97 5.25 -15.01
N ALA A 132 4.83 5.23 -15.67
CA ALA A 132 4.26 4.03 -16.24
C ALA A 132 3.98 4.22 -17.74
N LEU A 133 4.38 3.23 -18.52
CA LEU A 133 4.04 3.09 -19.93
C LEU A 133 2.88 2.10 -20.02
N CYS A 134 1.71 2.59 -20.43
CA CYS A 134 0.50 1.79 -20.55
C CYS A 134 0.19 1.54 -22.03
N ALA A 135 0.06 0.27 -22.40
CA ALA A 135 -0.43 -0.13 -23.73
C ALA A 135 -1.95 -0.35 -23.71
N GLY A 136 -2.61 0.02 -24.80
CA GLY A 136 -4.06 -0.10 -24.94
C GLY A 136 -4.85 0.98 -24.21
N ASP A 137 -6.07 0.67 -23.78
CA ASP A 137 -6.95 1.64 -23.13
C ASP A 137 -6.50 1.95 -21.70
N ILE A 138 -6.46 3.22 -21.31
CA ILE A 138 -5.99 3.64 -19.99
C ILE A 138 -6.86 3.11 -18.84
N SER A 139 -8.14 2.83 -19.11
CA SER A 139 -9.08 2.27 -18.14
C SER A 139 -8.91 0.77 -17.97
N SER A 140 -8.22 0.10 -18.89
CA SER A 140 -7.95 -1.33 -18.84
C SER A 140 -6.70 -1.66 -19.68
N PRO A 141 -5.51 -1.25 -19.22
CA PRO A 141 -4.30 -1.39 -20.02
C PRO A 141 -3.96 -2.87 -20.20
N SER A 142 -3.59 -3.27 -21.41
CA SER A 142 -3.16 -4.64 -21.70
C SER A 142 -1.79 -4.95 -21.11
N ALA A 143 -0.96 -3.92 -20.93
CA ALA A 143 0.33 -3.97 -20.25
C ALA A 143 0.62 -2.65 -19.53
N THR A 144 1.30 -2.73 -18.39
CA THR A 144 1.82 -1.59 -17.63
C THR A 144 3.27 -1.86 -17.27
N VAL A 145 4.18 -1.10 -17.85
CA VAL A 145 5.62 -1.20 -17.61
C VAL A 145 6.10 0.02 -16.85
N LEU A 146 6.93 -0.18 -15.83
CA LEU A 146 7.43 0.90 -15.00
C LEU A 146 8.81 1.38 -15.45
N VAL A 147 8.98 2.69 -15.36
CA VAL A 147 10.23 3.40 -15.66
C VAL A 147 10.56 4.28 -14.46
N ASN A 148 11.75 4.11 -13.90
CA ASN A 148 12.30 5.01 -12.88
C ASN A 148 13.30 5.95 -13.55
N ALA A 149 12.84 7.14 -13.92
CA ALA A 149 13.66 8.15 -14.57
C ALA A 149 14.44 8.94 -13.50
N THR A 150 15.74 9.12 -13.74
CA THR A 150 16.65 9.79 -12.81
C THR A 150 17.52 10.80 -13.57
N GLU A 151 18.02 11.85 -12.90
CA GLU A 151 18.87 12.85 -13.57
C GLU A 151 20.20 12.26 -14.08
N ASP A 152 20.76 11.31 -13.33
CA ASP A 152 22.03 10.64 -13.64
C ASP A 152 21.84 9.25 -14.28
N GLY A 153 20.63 8.97 -14.76
CA GLY A 153 20.30 7.67 -15.33
C GLY A 153 20.89 7.47 -16.73
N PRO A 154 20.97 6.22 -17.20
CA PRO A 154 21.49 5.91 -18.53
C PRO A 154 20.63 6.52 -19.65
N ALA A 155 21.28 7.22 -20.60
CA ALA A 155 20.63 8.02 -21.65
C ALA A 155 20.16 7.21 -22.89
N ASP A 156 20.53 5.94 -23.00
CA ASP A 156 20.25 5.07 -24.16
C ASP A 156 19.55 3.77 -23.75
N VAL A 157 18.55 3.86 -22.88
CA VAL A 157 17.73 2.71 -22.49
C VAL A 157 16.54 2.59 -23.41
N THR A 158 16.33 1.38 -23.94
CA THR A 158 15.09 1.02 -24.63
C THR A 158 14.22 0.21 -23.67
N VAL A 159 13.02 0.72 -23.39
CA VAL A 159 12.04 0.10 -22.51
C VAL A 159 11.04 -0.67 -23.35
N ARG A 160 10.93 -1.98 -23.10
CA ARG A 160 9.98 -2.82 -23.81
C ARG A 160 8.60 -2.73 -23.18
N VAL A 161 7.59 -2.48 -24.00
CA VAL A 161 6.16 -2.35 -23.60
C VAL A 161 5.31 -3.38 -24.31
#